data_AF-A0A8T7BEJ5-F1
#
_entry.id   AF-A0A8T7BEJ5-F1
#
_cell.length_a   1.000
_cell.length_b   1.000
_cell.length_c   1.000
_cell.angle_alpha   90.00
_cell.angle_beta   90.00
_cell.angle_gamma   90.00
#
_symmetry.space_group_name_H-M   'P 1'
#
loop_
_entity.id
_entity.type
_entity.pdbx_description
1 polymer ?
#
loop_
_entity_poly.entity_id
_entity_poly.type
_entity_poly.pdbx_seq_one_letter_code
_entity_poly.pdbx_strand_id
1 'polypeptide(L)'
;MFANFFGKYAFSDKLDIEKLKATVQRRIKEVREKASPTQAMQVVHDLCTMARASGHVSAAERSILETVAQGLDIPSAFICQSVDGDADLD
;
A
#
# COMPACT_ATOMS: atom_id res chain seq x y z
N MET A 1 14.04 5.03 -0.55
CA MET A 1 13.72 4.73 0.86
C MET A 1 13.31 3.28 1.10
N PHE A 2 12.61 2.60 0.17
CA PHE A 2 12.27 1.16 0.25
C PHE A 2 13.46 0.21 0.39
N ALA A 3 14.62 0.56 -0.18
CA ALA A 3 15.77 -0.35 -0.18
C ALA A 3 16.42 -0.56 1.20
N ASN A 4 16.26 0.38 2.13
CA ASN A 4 16.94 0.31 3.42
C ASN A 4 16.22 -0.58 4.44
N PHE A 5 14.95 -0.94 4.20
CA PHE A 5 14.19 -1.83 5.08
C PHE A 5 14.60 -3.30 4.95
N PHE A 6 15.15 -3.65 3.79
CA PHE A 6 15.41 -5.02 3.40
C PHE A 6 16.86 -5.44 3.76
N GLY A 7 17.74 -4.48 4.09
CA GLY A 7 19.13 -4.74 4.44
C GLY A 7 20.00 -5.05 3.20
N LYS A 8 21.32 -4.97 3.38
CA LYS A 8 22.34 -4.94 2.31
C LYS A 8 22.34 -6.15 1.34
N TYR A 9 21.49 -7.16 1.57
CA TYR A 9 21.38 -8.41 0.81
C TYR A 9 19.96 -8.79 0.37
N ALA A 10 18.92 -8.06 0.74
CA ALA A 10 17.56 -8.47 0.39
C ALA A 10 17.12 -8.09 -1.03
N PHE A 11 18.01 -7.42 -1.76
CA PHE A 11 17.95 -7.31 -3.22
C PHE A 11 18.94 -8.26 -3.91
N SER A 12 19.40 -9.33 -3.24
CA SER A 12 20.13 -10.41 -3.93
C SER A 12 19.15 -11.16 -4.83
N ASP A 13 19.41 -11.23 -6.14
CA ASP A 13 18.94 -12.14 -7.21
C ASP A 13 17.51 -12.76 -7.17
N LYS A 14 16.64 -12.34 -6.25
CA LYS A 14 15.39 -13.00 -5.85
C LYS A 14 14.24 -12.01 -5.61
N LEU A 15 14.41 -10.72 -5.91
CA LEU A 15 13.26 -9.81 -5.99
C LEU A 15 12.50 -10.09 -7.28
N ASP A 16 11.67 -11.13 -7.23
CA ASP A 16 10.80 -11.55 -8.32
C ASP A 16 9.57 -10.64 -8.35
N ILE A 17 9.65 -9.61 -9.20
CA ILE A 17 8.60 -8.59 -9.37
C ILE A 17 7.25 -9.24 -9.73
N GLU A 18 7.26 -10.32 -10.51
CA GLU A 18 6.05 -11.02 -10.92
C GLU A 18 5.43 -11.78 -9.76
N LYS A 19 6.24 -12.45 -8.92
CA LYS A 19 5.75 -13.04 -7.66
C LYS A 19 5.21 -11.99 -6.69
N LEU A 20 5.83 -10.80 -6.65
CA LEU A 20 5.37 -9.72 -5.80
C LEU A 20 3.99 -9.21 -6.24
N LYS A 21 3.81 -8.95 -7.53
CA LYS A 21 2.50 -8.58 -8.12
C LYS A 21 1.45 -9.66 -7.85
N ALA A 22 1.77 -10.93 -8.09
CA ALA A 22 0.86 -12.05 -7.84
C ALA A 22 0.48 -12.14 -6.35
N THR A 23 1.42 -11.86 -5.45
CA THR A 23 1.17 -11.83 -4.01
C THR A 23 0.21 -10.72 -3.62
N VAL A 24 0.37 -9.51 -4.18
CA VAL A 24 -0.56 -8.39 -3.94
C VAL A 24 -1.97 -8.75 -4.41
N GLN A 25 -2.12 -9.26 -5.63
CA GLN A 25 -3.41 -9.66 -6.18
C GLN A 25 -4.08 -10.75 -5.33
N ARG A 26 -3.30 -11.77 -4.91
CA ARG A 26 -3.81 -12.81 -4.01
C ARG A 26 -4.28 -12.24 -2.67
N ARG A 27 -3.52 -11.33 -2.05
CA ARG A 27 -3.87 -10.73 -0.76
C ARG A 27 -5.11 -9.84 -0.85
N ILE A 28 -5.28 -9.09 -1.95
CA ILE A 28 -6.51 -8.33 -2.21
C ILE A 28 -7.72 -9.27 -2.17
N LYS A 29 -7.63 -10.39 -2.90
CA LYS A 29 -8.70 -11.41 -2.92
C LYS A 29 -8.97 -11.97 -1.53
N GLU A 30 -7.93 -12.34 -0.79
CA GLU A 30 -8.07 -12.87 0.59
C GLU A 30 -8.75 -11.87 1.53
N VAL A 31 -8.43 -10.58 1.43
CA VAL A 31 -9.08 -9.52 2.23
C VAL A 31 -10.55 -9.39 1.85
N ARG A 32 -10.91 -9.38 0.55
CA ARG A 32 -12.32 -9.34 0.13
C ARG A 32 -13.14 -10.51 0.66
N GLU A 33 -12.54 -11.69 0.72
CA GLU A 33 -13.24 -12.91 1.15
C GLU A 33 -13.41 -13.00 2.68
N LYS A 34 -12.53 -12.36 3.46
CA LYS A 34 -12.41 -12.61 4.90
C LYS A 34 -12.65 -11.39 5.78
N ALA A 35 -12.52 -10.19 5.25
CA ALA A 35 -12.62 -8.95 6.01
C ALA A 35 -13.97 -8.27 5.79
N SER A 36 -14.48 -7.60 6.82
CA SER A 36 -15.58 -6.66 6.65
C SER A 36 -15.11 -5.42 5.87
N PRO A 37 -16.03 -4.64 5.27
CA PRO A 37 -15.67 -3.39 4.59
C PRO A 37 -14.85 -2.44 5.47
N THR A 38 -15.21 -2.31 6.75
CA THR A 38 -14.47 -1.48 7.71
C THR A 38 -13.05 -1.99 7.95
N GLN A 39 -12.86 -3.30 8.05
CA GLN A 39 -11.54 -3.90 8.20
C GLN A 39 -10.69 -3.69 6.94
N ALA A 40 -11.28 -3.80 5.76
CA ALA A 40 -10.60 -3.52 4.50
C ALA A 40 -10.16 -2.05 4.40
N MET A 41 -11.02 -1.10 4.81
CA MET A 41 -10.68 0.32 4.89
C MET A 41 -9.54 0.58 5.88
N GLN A 42 -9.55 -0.07 7.04
CA GLN A 42 -8.46 0.05 8.01
C GLN A 42 -7.12 -0.44 7.44
N VAL A 43 -7.12 -1.58 6.74
CA VAL A 43 -5.90 -2.09 6.07
C VAL A 43 -5.36 -1.07 5.07
N VAL A 44 -6.22 -0.45 4.26
CA VAL A 44 -5.80 0.57 3.29
C VAL A 44 -5.25 1.81 4.00
N HIS A 45 -5.89 2.25 5.08
CA HIS A 45 -5.41 3.35 5.90
C HIS A 45 -4.02 3.07 6.50
N ASP A 46 -3.82 1.87 7.04
CA ASP A 46 -2.55 1.47 7.64
C ASP A 46 -1.44 1.44 6.57
N LEU A 47 -1.74 0.95 5.36
CA LEU A 47 -0.82 1.00 4.23
C LEU A 47 -0.45 2.44 3.84
N CYS A 48 -1.43 3.35 3.82
CA CYS A 48 -1.16 4.77 3.55
C CYS A 48 -0.25 5.37 4.64
N THR A 49 -0.53 5.07 5.91
CA THR A 49 0.26 5.54 7.05
C THR A 49 1.70 5.02 6.98
N MET A 50 1.88 3.75 6.64
CA MET A 50 3.21 3.16 6.42
C MET A 50 3.97 3.81 5.27
N ALA A 51 3.29 4.16 4.17
CA ALA A 51 3.92 4.86 3.04
C ALA A 51 4.37 6.27 3.46
N ARG A 52 3.51 7.01 4.20
CA ARG A 52 3.82 8.35 4.73
C ARG A 52 4.98 8.34 5.72
N ALA A 53 5.22 7.26 6.46
CA ALA A 53 6.31 7.16 7.44
C ALA A 53 7.70 7.41 6.83
N SER A 54 7.84 7.36 5.51
CA SER A 54 9.06 7.72 4.78
C SER A 54 9.20 9.22 4.46
N GLY A 55 8.28 10.07 4.94
CA GLY A 55 8.27 11.53 4.80
C GLY A 55 7.67 12.03 3.48
N HIS A 56 7.40 11.16 2.52
CA HIS A 56 6.67 11.45 1.30
C HIS A 56 6.13 10.15 0.71
N VAL A 57 5.05 10.23 -0.08
CA VAL A 57 4.55 9.11 -0.87
C VAL A 57 4.87 9.38 -2.33
N SER A 58 5.71 8.56 -2.94
CA SER A 58 6.05 8.67 -4.36
C SER A 58 4.86 8.34 -5.25
N ALA A 59 4.89 8.79 -6.51
CA ALA A 59 3.85 8.47 -7.49
C ALA A 59 3.70 6.95 -7.72
N ALA A 60 4.80 6.20 -7.64
CA ALA A 60 4.78 4.74 -7.76
C ALA A 60 4.07 4.07 -6.58
N GLU A 61 4.33 4.52 -5.34
CA GLU A 61 3.61 4.04 -4.15
C GLU A 61 2.13 4.40 -4.21
N ARG A 62 1.81 5.63 -4.60
CA ARG A 62 0.42 6.09 -4.76
C ARG A 62 -0.33 5.22 -5.75
N SER A 63 0.26 4.89 -6.89
CA SER A 63 -0.35 4.01 -7.89
C SER A 63 -0.60 2.58 -7.34
N ILE A 64 0.29 2.05 -6.51
CA ILE A 64 0.10 0.75 -5.85
C ILE A 64 -1.03 0.82 -4.82
N LEU A 65 -1.09 1.88 -4.00
CA LEU A 65 -2.15 2.11 -3.02
C LEU A 65 -3.52 2.24 -3.70
N GLU A 66 -3.59 2.97 -4.82
CA GLU A 66 -4.80 3.08 -5.64
C GLU A 66 -5.22 1.73 -6.23
N THR A 67 -4.27 0.92 -6.70
CA THR A 67 -4.54 -0.44 -7.20
C THR A 67 -5.13 -1.33 -6.10
N VAL A 68 -4.59 -1.26 -4.88
CA VAL A 68 -5.10 -2.01 -3.72
C VAL A 68 -6.49 -1.51 -3.34
N ALA A 69 -6.71 -0.19 -3.26
CA ALA A 69 -8.00 0.39 -2.94
C ALA A 69 -9.08 -0.02 -3.96
N GLN A 70 -8.78 0.09 -5.26
CA GLN A 70 -9.68 -0.36 -6.31
C GLN A 70 -9.99 -1.85 -6.20
N GLY A 71 -8.97 -2.67 -5.90
CA GLY A 71 -9.14 -4.10 -5.68
C GLY A 71 -10.03 -4.44 -4.48
N LEU A 72 -10.16 -3.54 -3.50
CA LEU A 72 -10.99 -3.68 -2.30
C LEU A 72 -12.30 -2.88 -2.38
N ASP A 73 -12.66 -2.36 -3.56
CA ASP A 73 -13.84 -1.53 -3.78
C ASP A 73 -13.87 -0.24 -2.93
N ILE A 74 -12.69 0.30 -2.61
CA ILE A 74 -12.50 1.54 -1.83
C ILE A 74 -12.24 2.72 -2.79
N PRO A 75 -12.94 3.85 -2.64
CA PRO A 75 -12.75 5.01 -3.51
C PRO A 75 -11.33 5.58 -3.47
N SER A 76 -10.79 6.02 -4.61
CA SER A 76 -9.48 6.68 -4.69
C SER A 76 -9.40 7.96 -3.85
N ALA A 77 -10.53 8.65 -3.62
CA ALA A 77 -10.62 9.79 -2.72
C ALA A 77 -10.16 9.45 -1.28
N PHE A 78 -10.34 8.20 -0.84
CA PHE A 78 -9.83 7.72 0.45
C PHE A 78 -8.30 7.71 0.49
N ILE A 79 -7.65 7.34 -0.62
CA ILE A 79 -6.18 7.40 -0.75
C ILE A 79 -5.70 8.84 -0.74
N CYS A 80 -6.33 9.73 -1.50
CA CYS A 80 -5.98 11.16 -1.50
C CYS A 80 -6.05 11.73 -0.07
N GLN A 81 -7.17 11.54 0.63
CA GLN A 81 -7.32 12.03 2.01
C GLN A 81 -6.31 11.40 2.97
N SER A 82 -6.06 10.10 2.84
CA SER A 82 -5.13 9.40 3.71
C SER A 82 -3.67 9.79 3.43
N VAL A 83 -3.29 10.06 2.20
CA VAL A 83 -1.90 10.41 1.84
C VAL A 83 -1.63 11.90 2.03
N ASP A 84 -2.58 12.75 1.67
CA ASP A 84 -2.43 14.20 1.65
C ASP A 84 -2.85 14.85 2.99
N GLY A 85 -3.62 14.15 3.83
CA GLY A 85 -4.22 14.71 5.06
C GLY A 85 -3.28 15.01 6.24
N ASP A 86 -2.01 14.62 6.17
CA ASP A 86 -0.98 14.99 7.17
C ASP A 86 -0.20 16.27 6.77
N ALA A 87 -0.40 16.82 5.57
CA ALA A 87 0.35 18.00 5.11
C ALA A 87 -0.10 19.34 5.76
N ASP A 88 -1.14 19.33 6.59
CA ASP A 88 -1.78 20.51 7.19
C ASP A 88 -1.64 20.57 8.73
N LEU A 89 -0.82 19.70 9.34
CA LEU A 89 -0.60 19.67 10.80
C LEU A 89 0.90 19.70 11.15
N ASP A 90 1.60 20.74 10.69
CA ASP A 90 2.76 21.34 11.38
C ASP A 90 3.09 22.74 10.82
#